data_AF-A0A2V9IDC2-F1
#
_entry.id   AF-A0A2V9IDC2-F1
#
_cell.length_a   1.000
_cell.length_b   1.000
_cell.length_c   1.000
_cell.angle_alpha   90.00
_cell.angle_beta   90.00
_cell.angle_gamma   90.00
#
_symmetry.space_group_name_H-M   'P 1'
#
loop_
_entity.id
_entity.type
_entity.pdbx_description
1 polymer ?
#
loop_
_entity_poly.entity_id
_entity_poly.type
_entity_poly.pdbx_seq_one_letter_code
_entity_poly.pdbx_strand_id
1 'polypeptide(L)'
;RTASALAAMLGLLALTLASVGMSGVFAYVVRQRTREIGIRMALGAAPSQILGLVLGTCSRSVLVGLAVGVLMSGAVSRIIHSFVYGLSGFDPVTYGAVCLVLSAAAITASWLPARRAMRVEPVEALRYE
;
A
#
# COMPACT_ATOMS: atom_id res chain seq x y z
N ARG A 1 -8.98 -22.38 19.60
CA ARG A 1 -8.93 -21.09 20.34
C ARG A 1 -7.53 -20.50 20.42
N THR A 2 -6.50 -21.31 20.74
CA THR A 2 -5.08 -20.87 20.70
C THR A 2 -4.57 -20.63 19.28
N ALA A 3 -4.88 -21.52 18.33
CA ALA A 3 -4.50 -21.36 16.92
C ALA A 3 -5.04 -20.07 16.27
N SER A 4 -6.30 -19.70 16.54
CA SER A 4 -6.90 -18.46 16.04
C SER A 4 -6.23 -17.19 16.61
N ALA A 5 -5.78 -17.23 17.87
CA ALA A 5 -5.09 -16.10 18.49
C ALA A 5 -3.66 -15.92 17.90
N LEU A 6 -2.94 -17.03 17.70
CA LEU A 6 -1.63 -17.02 17.03
C LEU A 6 -1.75 -16.50 15.60
N ALA A 7 -2.74 -16.99 14.83
CA ALA A 7 -3.01 -16.51 13.49
C ALA A 7 -3.32 -15.00 13.46
N ALA A 8 -4.11 -14.50 14.41
CA ALA A 8 -4.41 -13.08 14.52
C ALA A 8 -3.15 -12.24 14.83
N MET A 9 -2.30 -12.69 15.75
CA MET A 9 -1.04 -12.00 16.07
C MET A 9 -0.07 -11.98 14.89
N LEU A 10 0.10 -13.12 14.20
CA LEU A 10 0.93 -13.21 13.00
C LEU A 10 0.39 -12.33 11.87
N GLY A 11 -0.92 -12.29 11.68
CA GLY A 11 -1.58 -11.41 10.72
C GLY A 11 -1.31 -9.93 11.03
N LEU A 12 -1.42 -9.53 12.30
CA LEU A 12 -1.10 -8.18 12.76
C LEU A 12 0.38 -7.82 12.51
N LEU A 13 1.31 -8.73 12.82
CA LEU A 13 2.74 -8.53 12.56
C LEU A 13 3.05 -8.43 11.06
N ALA A 14 2.45 -9.29 10.24
CA ALA A 14 2.62 -9.23 8.79
C ALA A 14 2.09 -7.91 8.21
N LEU A 15 0.94 -7.44 8.72
CA LEU A 15 0.33 -6.19 8.28
C LEU A 15 1.18 -4.97 8.63
N THR A 16 1.76 -4.93 9.83
CA THR A 16 2.66 -3.84 10.23
C THR A 16 3.94 -3.85 9.40
N LEU A 17 4.55 -5.02 9.20
CA LEU A 17 5.76 -5.16 8.37
C LEU A 17 5.51 -4.71 6.92
N ALA A 18 4.39 -5.14 6.33
CA ALA A 18 3.99 -4.73 4.99
C ALA A 18 3.76 -3.22 4.91
N SER A 19 3.12 -2.61 5.91
CA SER A 19 2.87 -1.17 5.96
C SER A 19 4.17 -0.36 6.03
N VAL A 20 5.14 -0.81 6.83
CA VAL A 20 6.47 -0.19 6.92
C VAL A 20 7.23 -0.32 5.61
N GLY A 21 7.22 -1.52 5.00
CA GLY A 21 7.87 -1.77 3.71
C GLY A 21 7.28 -0.92 2.59
N MET A 22 5.96 -0.86 2.47
CA MET A 22 5.26 0.01 1.50
C MET A 22 5.63 1.49 1.70
N SER A 23 5.67 1.96 2.94
CA SER A 23 6.07 3.34 3.25
C SER A 23 7.50 3.64 2.76
N GLY A 24 8.42 2.68 2.90
CA GLY A 24 9.80 2.77 2.41
C GLY A 24 9.90 2.80 0.89
N VAL A 25 9.20 1.88 0.20
CA VAL A 25 9.16 1.82 -1.27
C VAL A 25 8.54 3.10 -1.84
N PHE A 26 7.43 3.58 -1.29
CA PHE A 26 6.81 4.82 -1.74
C PHE A 26 7.69 6.03 -1.49
N ALA A 27 8.36 6.11 -0.33
CA ALA A 27 9.32 7.18 -0.06
C ALA A 27 10.51 7.16 -1.05
N TYR A 28 10.96 5.97 -1.46
CA TYR A 28 12.00 5.83 -2.47
C TYR A 28 11.54 6.29 -3.85
N VAL A 29 10.37 5.84 -4.30
CA VAL A 29 9.78 6.24 -5.59
C VAL A 29 9.56 7.75 -5.67
N VAL A 30 9.10 8.37 -4.58
CA VAL A 30 8.95 9.83 -4.50
C VAL A 30 10.30 10.51 -4.64
N ARG A 31 11.33 10.11 -3.88
CA ARG A 31 12.68 10.69 -3.99
C ARG A 31 13.28 10.59 -5.38
N GLN A 32 13.05 9.46 -6.06
CA GLN A 32 13.56 9.26 -7.42
C GLN A 32 12.86 10.17 -8.44
N ARG A 33 11.62 10.58 -8.16
CA ARG A 33 10.82 11.53 -8.97
C ARG A 33 11.01 13.00 -8.54
N THR A 34 11.54 13.28 -7.35
CA THR A 34 11.71 14.64 -6.81
C THR A 34 12.50 15.56 -7.74
N ARG A 35 13.48 15.03 -8.48
CA ARG A 35 14.28 15.86 -9.41
C ARG A 35 13.46 16.39 -10.60
N GLU A 36 12.57 15.56 -11.16
CA GLU A 36 11.65 15.97 -12.23
C GLU A 36 10.53 16.87 -11.70
N ILE A 37 10.06 16.57 -10.48
CA ILE A 37 9.03 17.32 -9.78
C ILE A 37 9.53 18.74 -9.45
N GLY A 38 10.76 18.89 -8.95
CA GLY A 38 11.37 20.17 -8.63
C GLY A 38 11.52 21.07 -9.86
N ILE A 39 11.88 20.51 -11.02
CA ILE A 39 11.94 21.24 -12.28
C ILE A 39 10.53 21.71 -12.71
N ARG A 40 9.50 20.87 -12.56
CA ARG A 40 8.10 21.25 -12.86
C ARG A 40 7.56 22.31 -11.91
N MET A 41 7.90 22.26 -10.62
CA MET A 41 7.52 23.29 -9.65
C MET A 41 8.23 24.62 -9.92
N ALA A 42 9.50 24.60 -10.31
CA ALA A 42 10.22 25.82 -10.73
C ALA A 42 9.59 26.48 -11.97
N LEU A 43 8.89 25.70 -12.80
CA LEU A 43 8.10 26.18 -13.95
C LEU A 43 6.66 26.55 -13.58
N GLY A 44 6.28 26.53 -12.29
CA GLY A 44 4.98 26.99 -11.79
C GLY A 44 3.92 25.89 -11.60
N ALA A 45 4.28 24.60 -11.62
CA ALA A 45 3.31 23.52 -11.39
C ALA A 45 2.80 23.49 -9.95
N ALA A 46 1.49 23.26 -9.78
CA ALA A 46 0.85 23.23 -8.46
C ALA A 46 1.19 21.94 -7.68
N PRO A 47 1.48 22.02 -6.37
CA PRO A 47 1.79 20.86 -5.51
C PRO A 47 0.70 19.78 -5.52
N SER A 48 -0.56 20.18 -5.72
CA SER A 48 -1.72 19.28 -5.79
C SER A 48 -1.69 18.36 -7.02
N GLN A 49 -1.14 18.81 -8.15
CA GLN A 49 -1.00 17.98 -9.37
C GLN A 49 0.02 16.87 -9.18
N ILE A 50 1.11 17.16 -8.45
CA ILE A 50 2.16 16.19 -8.13
C ILE A 50 1.63 15.15 -7.14
N LEU A 51 0.86 15.59 -6.14
CA LEU A 51 0.25 14.68 -5.17
C LEU A 51 -0.70 13.68 -5.84
N GLY A 52 -1.52 14.14 -6.79
CA GLY A 52 -2.41 13.27 -7.58
C GLY A 52 -1.65 12.25 -8.42
N LEU A 53 -0.51 12.64 -9.01
CA LEU A 53 0.33 11.75 -9.82
C LEU A 53 0.98 10.64 -8.96
N VAL A 54 1.50 11.00 -7.79
CA VAL A 54 2.10 10.05 -6.85
C VAL A 54 1.04 9.11 -6.29
N LEU A 55 -0.09 9.64 -5.81
CA LEU A 55 -1.20 8.84 -5.30
C LEU A 55 -1.77 7.90 -6.36
N GLY A 56 -1.90 8.36 -7.62
CA GLY A 56 -2.35 7.54 -8.74
C GLY A 56 -1.38 6.41 -9.09
N THR A 57 -0.08 6.66 -8.98
CA THR A 57 0.93 5.62 -9.20
C THR A 57 0.90 4.58 -8.07
N CYS A 58 0.80 5.03 -6.82
CA CYS A 58 0.70 4.15 -5.66
C CYS A 58 -0.59 3.32 -5.68
N SER A 59 -1.74 3.93 -5.98
CA SER A 59 -3.02 3.23 -6.02
C SER A 59 -3.05 2.14 -7.07
N ARG A 60 -2.45 2.39 -8.26
CA ARG A 60 -2.36 1.38 -9.32
C ARG A 60 -1.51 0.17 -8.90
N SER A 61 -0.39 0.40 -8.20
CA SER A 61 0.43 -0.70 -7.66
C SER A 61 -0.32 -1.50 -6.59
N VAL A 62 -1.07 -0.83 -5.70
CA VAL A 62 -1.91 -1.50 -4.69
C VAL A 62 -3.00 -2.34 -5.34
N LEU A 63 -3.69 -1.81 -6.36
CA LEU A 63 -4.72 -2.54 -7.10
C LEU A 63 -4.17 -3.80 -7.78
N VAL A 64 -3.01 -3.72 -8.43
CA VAL A 64 -2.36 -4.87 -9.04
C VAL A 64 -1.98 -5.91 -7.98
N GLY A 65 -1.40 -5.48 -6.86
CA GLY A 65 -1.05 -6.35 -5.74
C GLY A 65 -2.28 -7.06 -5.14
N LEU A 66 -3.38 -6.34 -4.95
CA LEU A 66 -4.64 -6.90 -4.46
C LEU A 66 -5.23 -7.93 -5.43
N ALA A 67 -5.28 -7.61 -6.72
CA ALA A 67 -5.80 -8.52 -7.73
C ALA A 67 -4.99 -9.82 -7.78
N VAL A 68 -3.67 -9.72 -7.83
CA VAL A 68 -2.78 -10.89 -7.82
C VAL A 68 -2.92 -11.68 -6.53
N GLY A 69 -2.98 -11.01 -5.38
CA GLY A 69 -3.14 -11.65 -4.07
C GLY A 69 -4.44 -12.44 -3.94
N VAL A 70 -5.57 -11.86 -4.37
CA VAL A 70 -6.87 -12.55 -4.36
C VAL A 70 -6.86 -13.76 -5.29
N LEU A 71 -6.32 -13.64 -6.50
CA LEU A 71 -6.21 -14.75 -7.44
C LEU A 71 -5.33 -15.89 -6.89
N MET A 72 -4.15 -15.56 -6.35
CA MET A 72 -3.24 -16.53 -5.73
C MET A 72 -3.87 -17.20 -4.51
N SER A 73 -4.48 -16.42 -3.62
CA SER A 73 -5.14 -16.95 -2.42
C SER A 73 -6.28 -17.89 -2.79
N GLY A 74 -7.06 -17.56 -3.82
CA GLY A 74 -8.12 -18.43 -4.31
C GLY A 74 -7.60 -19.74 -4.92
N ALA A 75 -6.52 -19.68 -5.70
CA ALA A 75 -5.88 -20.88 -6.26
C ALA A 75 -5.34 -21.81 -5.17
N VAL A 76 -4.65 -21.24 -4.16
CA VAL A 76 -4.12 -22.01 -3.03
C VAL A 76 -5.25 -22.59 -2.17
N SER A 77 -6.32 -21.82 -1.94
CA SER A 77 -7.49 -22.31 -1.19
C SER A 77 -8.15 -23.52 -1.87
N ARG A 78 -8.28 -23.48 -3.21
CA ARG A 78 -8.73 -24.61 -4.03
C ARG A 78 -7.88 -25.86 -3.85
N ILE A 79 -6.55 -25.71 -3.82
CA ILE A 79 -5.62 -26.82 -3.63
C ILE A 79 -5.76 -27.40 -2.22
N ILE A 80 -5.80 -26.56 -1.18
CA ILE A 80 -5.91 -27.03 0.20
C ILE A 80 -7.24 -27.77 0.43
N HIS A 81 -8.32 -27.30 -0.19
CA HIS A 81 -9.63 -27.95 -0.14
C HIS A 81 -9.60 -29.37 -0.72
N SER A 82 -8.74 -29.68 -1.71
CA SER A 82 -8.64 -31.06 -2.21
C SER A 82 -7.92 -32.01 -1.25
N PHE A 83 -7.14 -31.49 -0.30
CA PHE A 83 -6.43 -32.29 0.70
C PHE A 83 -7.15 -32.38 2.05
N VAL A 84 -8.01 -31.43 2.39
CA VAL A 84 -8.71 -31.36 3.69
C VAL A 84 -10.22 -31.31 3.46
N TYR A 85 -10.90 -32.44 3.72
CA TYR A 85 -12.36 -32.51 3.72
C TYR A 85 -12.95 -31.63 4.83
N GLY A 86 -13.86 -30.71 4.49
CA GLY A 86 -14.67 -29.93 5.45
C GLY A 86 -14.36 -28.43 5.56
N LEU A 87 -13.44 -27.88 4.77
CA LEU A 87 -13.23 -26.43 4.69
C LEU A 87 -14.16 -25.83 3.62
N SER A 88 -14.87 -24.74 3.91
CA SER A 88 -15.65 -24.03 2.89
C SER A 88 -14.68 -23.32 1.93
N GLY A 89 -14.60 -23.78 0.68
CA GLY A 89 -13.53 -23.43 -0.27
C GLY A 89 -13.49 -21.97 -0.74
N PHE A 90 -14.50 -21.16 -0.44
CA PHE A 90 -14.49 -19.72 -0.72
C PHE A 90 -15.58 -19.01 0.09
N ASP A 91 -15.18 -18.16 1.03
CA ASP A 91 -16.11 -17.28 1.74
C ASP A 91 -16.00 -15.84 1.23
N PRO A 92 -16.97 -15.35 0.42
CA PRO A 92 -16.93 -14.00 -0.14
C PRO A 92 -16.81 -12.91 0.93
N VAL A 93 -17.38 -13.13 2.12
CA VAL A 93 -17.36 -12.15 3.21
C VAL A 93 -15.94 -11.97 3.73
N THR A 94 -15.21 -13.08 3.93
CA THR A 94 -13.82 -13.05 4.39
C THR A 94 -12.90 -12.38 3.36
N TYR A 95 -13.03 -12.70 2.07
CA TYR A 95 -12.25 -12.03 1.03
C TYR A 95 -12.55 -10.54 0.95
N GLY A 96 -13.82 -10.14 1.05
CA GLY A 96 -14.23 -8.73 1.09
C GLY A 96 -13.63 -7.99 2.28
N ALA A 97 -13.67 -8.58 3.48
CA ALA A 97 -13.09 -8.02 4.69
C ALA A 97 -11.57 -7.85 4.56
N VAL A 98 -10.85 -8.84 4.02
CA VAL A 98 -9.40 -8.77 3.79
C VAL A 98 -9.05 -7.66 2.81
N CYS A 99 -9.77 -7.56 1.68
CA CYS A 99 -9.58 -6.47 0.73
C CYS A 99 -9.77 -5.09 1.38
N LEU A 100 -10.80 -4.92 2.21
CA LEU A 100 -11.03 -3.67 2.94
C LEU A 100 -9.91 -3.34 3.91
N VAL A 101 -9.47 -4.32 4.72
CA VAL A 101 -8.38 -4.13 5.68
C VAL A 101 -7.07 -3.78 4.99
N LEU A 102 -6.70 -4.51 3.93
CA LEU A 102 -5.49 -4.24 3.16
C LEU A 102 -5.55 -2.89 2.44
N SER A 103 -6.71 -2.50 1.91
CA SER A 103 -6.90 -1.19 1.30
C SER A 103 -6.74 -0.07 2.32
N ALA A 104 -7.34 -0.20 3.51
CA ALA A 104 -7.18 0.76 4.59
C ALA A 104 -5.71 0.85 5.05
N ALA A 105 -5.02 -0.27 5.19
CA ALA A 105 -3.60 -0.31 5.52
C ALA A 105 -2.72 0.33 4.44
N ALA A 106 -3.02 0.11 3.16
CA ALA A 106 -2.31 0.75 2.06
C ALA A 106 -2.53 2.27 2.03
N ILE A 107 -3.76 2.73 2.31
CA ILE A 107 -4.07 4.16 2.42
C ILE A 107 -3.29 4.77 3.59
N THR A 108 -3.33 4.16 4.79
CA THR A 108 -2.60 4.69 5.95
C THR A 108 -1.08 4.67 5.75
N ALA A 109 -0.54 3.61 5.15
CA ALA A 109 0.89 3.49 4.81
C ALA A 109 1.32 4.51 3.76
N SER A 110 0.48 4.81 2.76
CA SER A 110 0.76 5.81 1.72
C SER A 110 0.57 7.26 2.20
N TRP A 111 -0.27 7.48 3.23
CA TRP A 111 -0.51 8.81 3.80
C TRP A 111 0.73 9.39 4.48
N LEU A 112 1.54 8.56 5.14
CA LEU A 112 2.76 8.99 5.84
C LEU A 112 3.84 9.57 4.89
N PRO A 113 4.24 8.89 3.79
CA PRO A 113 5.18 9.43 2.80
C PRO A 113 4.58 10.59 1.99
N ALA A 114 3.28 10.55 1.65
CA ALA A 114 2.61 11.66 0.97
C ALA A 114 2.66 12.94 1.82
N ARG A 115 2.41 12.82 3.13
CA ARG A 115 2.50 13.95 4.07
C ARG A 115 3.95 14.41 4.30
N ARG A 116 4.92 13.50 4.25
CA ARG A 116 6.36 13.85 4.28
C ARG A 116 6.78 14.61 3.02
N ALA A 117 6.36 14.19 1.83
CA ALA A 117 6.67 14.90 0.58
C ALA A 117 6.20 16.36 0.63
N MET A 118 4.98 16.59 1.10
CA MET A 118 4.40 17.93 1.31
C MET A 118 5.14 18.78 2.34
N ARG A 119 5.86 18.17 3.30
CA ARG A 119 6.64 18.89 4.33
C ARG A 119 8.08 19.17 3.91
N VAL A 120 8.64 18.36 3.01
CA VAL A 120 10.03 18.50 2.54
C VAL A 120 10.13 19.58 1.47
N GLU A 121 9.16 19.71 0.58
CA GLU A 121 9.24 20.63 -0.58
C GLU A 121 9.04 22.14 -0.33
N PRO A 122 8.39 22.67 0.73
CA PRO A 122 8.21 24.13 0.83
C PRO A 122 9.40 24.87 1.48
N VAL A 123 10.17 24.20 2.34
CA VAL A 123 11.14 24.89 3.22
C VAL A 123 12.57 24.88 2.65
N GLU A 124 12.94 23.89 1.84
CA GLU A 124 14.25 23.88 1.16
C GLU A 124 14.26 24.72 -0.13
N ALA A 125 13.11 24.90 -0.79
CA ALA A 125 13.00 25.72 -2.00
C ALA A 125 13.11 27.24 -1.73
N LEU A 126 12.89 27.69 -0.49
CA LEU A 126 12.95 29.10 -0.10
C LEU A 126 14.27 29.50 0.60
N ARG A 127 15.21 28.57 0.78
CA ARG A 127 16.45 28.80 1.54
C ARG A 127 17.72 28.85 0.69
N TYR A 128 17.54 28.85 -0.63
CA TYR A 128 18.53 29.26 -1.61
C TYR A 128 18.17 30.65 -2.16
N GLU A 129 18.12 31.62 -1.27
CA GLU A 129 18.42 33.02 -1.57
C GLU A 129 19.13 33.63 -0.35
#